data_AF-A0A4Y9AB81-F1
#
_entry.id   AF-A0A4Y9AB81-F1
#
_cell.length_a   1.000
_cell.length_b   1.000
_cell.length_c   1.000
_cell.angle_alpha   90.00
_cell.angle_beta   90.00
_cell.angle_gamma   90.00
#
_symmetry.space_group_name_H-M   'P 1'
#
loop_
_entity.id
_entity.type
_entity.pdbx_description
1 polymer ?
#
loop_
_entity_poly.entity_id
_entity_poly.type
_entity_poly.pdbx_seq_one_letter_code
_entity_poly.pdbx_strand_id
1 'polypeptide(L)'
;MSVLQSSLLYYFIIIFTTTLVLISEKIRRTEVTHLHRLIFWSALILPVLISGLRYGIGTDYFSYGNTYFMLNNYDIIDGILNTRYEPGWIVLNHVVKFIFDDVRFLFIISALLTWFFFFKAIYTHRDKINVTVAILILLCTLYNLSFNNVRQPLAISILMLSIKPLLDRKMIKFLLITIFATCFHYTALIFLPSYWIVNSKFKQINFVKKTIVIISSLIFIIMFKPFMDFLTNNIDMFSSYSTYELDFKGIGFGNLIIKSPIIIIILLNITKMRTSNNIMYRVFFLYFMGLIFDYLGYYAAFVGRISLYFEATQIFILPAIIKIQNNKYARLLYIFIVALYFIGLFTYDIIILNHNQTIPYIWNFN
;
A
#
# COMPACT_ATOMS: atom_id res chain seq x y z
N MET A 1 -6.31 16.33 -20.87
CA MET A 1 -5.44 15.63 -21.84
C MET A 1 -6.28 14.62 -22.62
N SER A 2 -5.84 14.12 -23.78
CA SER A 2 -6.50 12.96 -24.41
C SER A 2 -6.21 11.67 -23.64
N VAL A 3 -6.96 10.59 -23.93
CA VAL A 3 -6.72 9.26 -23.34
C VAL A 3 -5.28 8.81 -23.61
N LEU A 4 -4.83 8.87 -24.87
CA LEU A 4 -3.47 8.49 -25.26
C LEU A 4 -2.41 9.33 -24.52
N GLN A 5 -2.59 10.65 -24.45
CA GLN A 5 -1.67 11.54 -23.73
C GLN A 5 -1.58 11.19 -22.24
N SER A 6 -2.69 10.84 -21.61
CA SER A 6 -2.75 10.47 -20.19
C SER A 6 -2.05 9.13 -19.94
N SER A 7 -2.26 8.15 -20.83
CA SER A 7 -1.56 6.86 -20.77
C SER A 7 -0.04 7.05 -20.91
N LEU A 8 0.40 7.86 -21.89
CA LEU A 8 1.81 8.19 -22.07
C LEU A 8 2.40 8.91 -20.86
N LEU A 9 1.65 9.82 -20.24
CA LEU A 9 2.06 10.49 -19.00
C LEU A 9 2.31 9.48 -17.88
N TYR A 10 1.40 8.52 -17.67
CA TYR A 10 1.58 7.52 -16.61
C TYR A 10 2.76 6.58 -16.87
N TYR A 11 2.96 6.10 -18.10
CA TYR A 11 4.17 5.33 -18.43
C TYR A 11 5.44 6.15 -18.27
N PHE A 12 5.43 7.43 -18.67
CA PHE A 12 6.55 8.33 -18.48
C PHE A 12 6.92 8.46 -17.00
N ILE A 13 5.94 8.63 -16.10
CA ILE A 13 6.19 8.72 -14.66
C ILE A 13 6.85 7.45 -14.13
N ILE A 14 6.34 6.28 -14.51
CA ILE A 14 6.90 4.98 -14.11
C ILE A 14 8.34 4.86 -14.58
N ILE A 15 8.60 5.08 -15.87
CA ILE A 15 9.93 4.91 -16.49
C ILE A 15 10.92 5.94 -15.95
N PHE A 16 10.53 7.22 -15.90
CA PHE A 16 11.39 8.31 -15.45
C PHE A 16 11.79 8.13 -13.98
N THR A 17 10.81 7.89 -13.11
CA THR A 17 11.05 7.73 -11.67
C THR A 17 11.92 6.50 -11.39
N THR A 18 11.64 5.37 -12.03
CA THR A 18 12.45 4.15 -11.84
C THR A 18 13.86 4.31 -12.40
N THR A 19 14.03 5.05 -13.51
CA THR A 19 15.33 5.34 -14.11
C THR A 19 16.16 6.27 -13.23
N LEU A 20 15.57 7.33 -12.66
CA LEU A 20 16.26 8.18 -11.68
C LEU A 20 16.73 7.37 -10.47
N VAL A 21 15.89 6.48 -9.94
CA VAL A 21 16.27 5.60 -8.84
C VAL A 21 17.36 4.60 -9.24
N LEU A 22 17.34 4.08 -10.47
CA LEU A 22 18.42 3.23 -11.00
C LEU A 22 19.75 3.99 -11.09
N ILE A 23 19.73 5.23 -11.59
CA ILE A 23 20.90 6.10 -11.65
C ILE A 23 21.42 6.36 -10.23
N SER A 24 20.53 6.70 -9.30
CA SER A 24 20.84 6.86 -7.89
C SER A 24 21.53 5.62 -7.30
N GLU A 25 21.02 4.40 -7.55
CA GLU A 25 21.63 3.16 -7.05
C GLU A 25 22.97 2.81 -7.72
N LYS A 26 23.19 3.23 -8.97
CA LYS A 26 24.52 3.11 -9.62
C LYS A 26 25.53 4.05 -8.97
N ILE A 27 25.15 5.30 -8.71
CA ILE A 27 25.99 6.30 -8.03
C ILE A 27 26.26 5.89 -6.57
N ARG A 28 25.33 5.21 -5.90
CA ARG A 28 25.55 4.69 -4.54
C ARG A 28 26.79 3.81 -4.42
N ARG A 29 27.18 3.14 -5.51
CA ARG A 29 28.36 2.26 -5.56
C ARG A 29 29.67 3.02 -5.80
N THR A 30 29.61 4.33 -6.00
CA THR A 30 30.78 5.21 -6.11
C THR A 30 30.97 6.01 -4.82
N GLU A 31 32.06 6.77 -4.71
CA GLU A 31 32.39 7.53 -3.49
C GLU A 31 31.50 8.77 -3.25
N VAL A 32 30.63 9.14 -4.21
CA VAL A 32 29.82 10.37 -4.15
C VAL A 32 28.48 10.14 -3.43
N THR A 33 28.53 9.86 -2.14
CA THR A 33 27.37 9.44 -1.33
C THR A 33 26.25 10.49 -1.21
N HIS A 34 26.57 11.79 -1.28
CA HIS A 34 25.58 12.87 -1.22
C HIS A 34 24.72 12.94 -2.49
N LEU A 35 25.32 12.76 -3.67
CA LEU A 35 24.63 12.83 -4.95
C LEU A 35 23.60 11.70 -5.12
N HIS A 36 23.92 10.49 -4.67
CA HIS A 36 22.98 9.36 -4.63
C HIS A 36 21.69 9.74 -3.88
N ARG A 37 21.82 10.33 -2.68
CA ARG A 37 20.67 10.72 -1.85
C ARG A 37 19.84 11.79 -2.53
N LEU A 38 20.49 12.80 -3.10
CA LEU A 38 19.81 13.87 -3.81
C LEU A 38 18.96 13.33 -4.97
N ILE A 39 19.54 12.47 -5.81
CA ILE A 39 18.84 11.88 -6.98
C ILE A 39 17.71 10.93 -6.54
N PHE A 40 17.91 10.17 -5.46
CA PHE A 40 16.84 9.31 -4.93
C PHE A 40 15.62 10.13 -4.51
N TRP A 41 15.84 11.21 -3.75
CA TRP A 41 14.76 12.05 -3.24
C TRP A 41 14.17 12.96 -4.32
N SER A 42 14.93 13.37 -5.34
CA SER A 42 14.37 14.12 -6.47
C SER A 42 13.42 13.27 -7.31
N ALA A 43 13.56 11.94 -7.32
CA ALA A 43 12.65 11.03 -8.03
C ALA A 43 11.21 11.07 -7.47
N LEU A 44 11.01 11.55 -6.24
CA LEU A 44 9.69 11.71 -5.63
C LEU A 44 8.90 12.90 -6.20
N ILE A 45 9.58 13.89 -6.78
CA ILE A 45 8.97 15.14 -7.26
C ILE A 45 7.88 14.85 -8.29
N LEU A 46 8.19 14.04 -9.32
CA LEU A 46 7.25 13.80 -10.41
C LEU A 46 5.98 13.06 -9.95
N PRO A 47 6.05 11.94 -9.21
CA PRO A 47 4.86 11.31 -8.63
C PRO A 47 4.01 12.25 -7.77
N VAL A 48 4.64 13.11 -6.94
CA VAL A 48 3.91 14.06 -6.09
C VAL A 48 3.22 15.13 -6.91
N LEU A 49 3.90 15.73 -7.89
CA LEU A 49 3.32 16.78 -8.72
C LEU A 49 2.12 16.28 -9.50
N ILE A 50 2.24 15.12 -10.16
CA ILE A 50 1.14 14.59 -10.97
C ILE A 50 0.00 14.04 -10.08
N SER A 51 0.30 13.48 -8.91
CA SER A 51 -0.78 13.08 -7.99
C SER A 51 -1.48 14.30 -7.38
N GLY A 52 -0.73 15.30 -6.93
CA GLY A 52 -1.25 16.47 -6.22
C GLY A 52 -1.95 17.51 -7.09
N LEU A 53 -1.49 17.72 -8.33
CA LEU A 53 -2.00 18.74 -9.26
C LEU A 53 -3.11 18.22 -10.17
N ARG A 54 -3.79 17.13 -9.79
CA ARG A 54 -4.94 16.60 -10.51
C ARG A 54 -6.20 17.39 -10.17
N TYR A 55 -7.16 17.43 -11.09
CA TYR A 55 -8.47 18.05 -10.85
C TYR A 55 -9.60 17.15 -11.36
N GLY A 56 -10.58 16.86 -10.51
CA GLY A 56 -11.84 16.21 -10.91
C GLY A 56 -11.72 14.78 -11.44
N ILE A 57 -10.54 14.17 -11.37
CA ILE A 57 -10.30 12.78 -11.80
C ILE A 57 -10.19 11.85 -10.59
N GLY A 58 -10.57 10.59 -10.80
CA GLY A 58 -10.76 9.65 -9.72
C GLY A 58 -12.22 9.56 -9.29
N THR A 59 -12.62 8.38 -8.81
CA THR A 59 -14.01 8.06 -8.43
C THR A 59 -14.49 8.84 -7.20
N ASP A 60 -13.58 9.35 -6.37
CA ASP A 60 -13.92 10.00 -5.10
C ASP A 60 -13.31 11.41 -4.91
N TYR A 61 -12.75 12.02 -5.96
CA TYR A 61 -12.13 13.36 -5.88
C TYR A 61 -13.07 14.40 -5.26
N PHE A 62 -14.28 14.55 -5.81
CA PHE A 62 -15.25 15.53 -5.30
C PHE A 62 -15.80 15.16 -3.92
N SER A 63 -15.85 13.87 -3.59
CA SER A 63 -16.25 13.41 -2.25
C SER A 63 -15.25 13.86 -1.18
N TYR A 64 -13.95 13.76 -1.45
CA TYR A 64 -12.92 14.31 -0.59
C TYR A 64 -12.97 15.84 -0.52
N GLY A 65 -13.28 16.52 -1.63
CA GLY A 65 -13.46 17.96 -1.64
C GLY A 65 -14.63 18.43 -0.76
N ASN A 66 -15.79 17.79 -0.89
CA ASN A 66 -16.94 18.06 -0.04
C ASN A 66 -16.66 17.74 1.43
N THR A 67 -15.93 16.65 1.69
CA THR A 67 -15.47 16.30 3.04
C THR A 67 -14.61 17.40 3.64
N TYR A 68 -13.69 17.98 2.87
CA TYR A 68 -12.84 19.10 3.33
C TYR A 68 -13.68 20.30 3.76
N PHE A 69 -14.61 20.75 2.91
CA PHE A 69 -15.45 21.90 3.27
C PHE A 69 -16.37 21.60 4.46
N MET A 70 -16.92 20.39 4.55
CA MET A 70 -17.75 19.97 5.67
C MET A 70 -16.97 19.91 6.99
N LEU A 71 -15.80 19.28 7.02
CA LEU A 71 -14.99 19.15 8.23
C LEU A 71 -14.53 20.50 8.76
N ASN A 72 -14.21 21.45 7.86
CA ASN A 72 -13.78 22.78 8.26
C ASN A 72 -14.90 23.68 8.80
N ASN A 73 -16.16 23.21 8.83
CA ASN A 73 -17.27 23.86 9.53
C ASN A 73 -17.39 23.42 10.99
N TYR A 74 -16.66 22.37 11.40
CA TYR A 74 -16.57 21.93 12.80
C TYR A 74 -15.29 22.47 13.42
N ASP A 75 -15.25 22.64 14.74
CA ASP A 75 -13.97 22.73 15.45
C ASP A 75 -13.30 21.35 15.48
N ILE A 76 -11.97 21.30 15.68
CA ILE A 76 -11.20 20.04 15.63
C ILE A 76 -11.77 18.98 16.60
N ILE A 77 -12.10 19.38 17.83
CA ILE A 77 -12.62 18.47 18.86
C ILE A 77 -13.99 17.95 18.44
N ASP A 78 -14.88 18.83 17.99
CA ASP A 78 -16.22 18.44 17.53
C ASP A 78 -16.16 17.56 16.30
N GLY A 79 -15.25 17.84 15.36
CA GLY A 79 -14.99 17.00 14.21
C GLY A 79 -14.58 15.59 14.61
N ILE A 80 -13.73 15.45 15.64
CA ILE A 80 -13.26 14.15 16.14
C ILE A 80 -14.38 13.38 16.84
N LEU A 81 -15.21 14.06 17.63
CA LEU A 81 -16.25 13.41 18.44
C LEU A 81 -17.54 13.13 17.65
N ASN A 82 -17.90 13.97 16.70
CA ASN A 82 -19.21 13.97 16.06
C ASN A 82 -19.19 13.57 14.57
N THR A 83 -18.03 13.22 14.01
CA THR A 83 -17.93 12.75 12.62
C THR A 83 -17.33 11.35 12.53
N ARG A 84 -17.59 10.67 11.41
CA ARG A 84 -17.03 9.33 11.13
C ARG A 84 -15.56 9.33 10.69
N TYR A 85 -14.93 10.49 10.58
CA TYR A 85 -13.58 10.62 10.01
C TYR A 85 -12.50 10.41 11.06
N GLU A 86 -11.32 9.97 10.61
CA GLU A 86 -10.21 9.65 11.50
C GLU A 86 -9.53 10.92 12.02
N PRO A 87 -9.03 10.96 13.27
CA PRO A 87 -8.51 12.19 13.88
C PRO A 87 -7.35 12.83 13.11
N GLY A 88 -6.43 12.02 12.60
CA GLY A 88 -5.30 12.49 11.79
C GLY A 88 -5.75 13.05 10.43
N TRP A 89 -6.82 12.50 9.85
CA TRP A 89 -7.43 13.08 8.65
C TRP A 89 -8.09 14.43 8.95
N ILE A 90 -8.84 14.54 10.04
CA ILE A 90 -9.48 15.79 10.48
C ILE A 90 -8.42 16.86 10.73
N VAL A 91 -7.40 16.56 11.53
CA VAL A 91 -6.28 17.47 11.81
C VAL A 91 -5.59 17.92 10.52
N LEU A 92 -5.37 17.02 9.55
CA LEU A 92 -4.78 17.38 8.26
C LEU A 92 -5.66 18.38 7.49
N ASN A 93 -6.99 18.20 7.48
CA ASN A 93 -7.91 19.13 6.82
C ASN A 93 -7.85 20.53 7.45
N HIS A 94 -7.84 20.60 8.79
CA HIS A 94 -7.72 21.87 9.52
C HIS A 94 -6.38 22.56 9.30
N VAL A 95 -5.28 21.81 9.30
CA VAL A 95 -3.95 22.36 9.02
C VAL A 95 -3.90 22.95 7.61
N VAL A 96 -4.48 22.25 6.63
CA VAL A 96 -4.57 22.76 5.25
C VAL A 96 -5.42 24.04 5.20
N LYS A 97 -6.58 24.05 5.86
CA LYS A 97 -7.45 25.24 5.94
C LYS A 97 -6.75 26.42 6.59
N PHE A 98 -6.05 26.20 7.68
CA PHE A 98 -5.34 27.25 8.42
C PHE A 98 -4.19 27.87 7.62
N ILE A 99 -3.42 27.07 6.89
CA ILE A 99 -2.22 27.55 6.17
C ILE A 99 -2.54 28.05 4.76
N PHE A 100 -3.41 27.35 4.03
CA PHE A 100 -3.63 27.56 2.60
C PHE A 100 -5.05 27.98 2.24
N ASP A 101 -6.03 27.65 3.09
CA ASP A 101 -7.46 27.82 2.82
C ASP A 101 -7.91 27.31 1.44
N ASP A 102 -7.40 26.16 1.03
CA ASP A 102 -7.65 25.65 -0.31
C ASP A 102 -7.53 24.12 -0.36
N VAL A 103 -8.61 23.48 -0.80
CA VAL A 103 -8.73 22.02 -0.94
C VAL A 103 -7.69 21.41 -1.86
N ARG A 104 -7.14 22.18 -2.82
CA ARG A 104 -6.07 21.72 -3.71
C ARG A 104 -4.82 21.34 -2.91
N PHE A 105 -4.53 22.08 -1.84
CA PHE A 105 -3.40 21.76 -0.96
C PHE A 105 -3.65 20.51 -0.11
N LEU A 106 -4.90 20.12 0.15
CA LEU A 106 -5.19 18.84 0.79
C LEU A 106 -4.69 17.69 -0.07
N PHE A 107 -4.95 17.72 -1.38
CA PHE A 107 -4.49 16.70 -2.32
C PHE A 107 -2.96 16.73 -2.50
N ILE A 108 -2.35 17.91 -2.61
CA ILE A 108 -0.90 18.06 -2.73
C ILE A 108 -0.18 17.53 -1.49
N ILE A 109 -0.62 17.92 -0.28
CA ILE A 109 0.01 17.48 0.97
C ILE A 109 -0.22 16.00 1.21
N SER A 110 -1.43 15.49 0.93
CA SER A 110 -1.72 14.04 1.05
C SER A 110 -0.85 13.22 0.09
N ALA A 111 -0.67 13.67 -1.15
CA ALA A 111 0.24 13.05 -2.10
C ALA A 111 1.69 13.10 -1.60
N LEU A 112 2.16 14.28 -1.18
CA LEU A 112 3.52 14.46 -0.64
C LEU A 112 3.80 13.49 0.52
N LEU A 113 2.92 13.44 1.51
CA LEU A 113 3.08 12.57 2.68
C LEU A 113 3.08 11.09 2.29
N THR A 114 2.13 10.68 1.44
CA THR A 114 2.02 9.29 0.97
C THR A 114 3.29 8.84 0.26
N TRP A 115 3.76 9.61 -0.73
CA TRP A 115 4.95 9.29 -1.49
C TRP A 115 6.22 9.38 -0.65
N PHE A 116 6.31 10.37 0.26
CA PHE A 116 7.44 10.51 1.17
C PHE A 116 7.59 9.29 2.07
N PHE A 117 6.52 8.83 2.69
CA PHE A 117 6.58 7.67 3.59
C PHE A 117 6.90 6.37 2.84
N PHE A 118 6.35 6.15 1.64
CA PHE A 118 6.75 5.01 0.81
C PHE A 118 8.23 5.04 0.42
N PHE A 119 8.72 6.17 -0.10
CA PHE A 119 10.13 6.32 -0.48
C PHE A 119 11.04 6.15 0.74
N LYS A 120 10.67 6.71 1.89
CA LYS A 120 11.40 6.53 3.15
C LYS A 120 11.44 5.08 3.59
N ALA A 121 10.32 4.35 3.50
CA ALA A 121 10.24 2.93 3.86
C ALA A 121 11.14 2.06 2.97
N ILE A 122 11.14 2.32 1.66
CA ILE A 122 12.00 1.64 0.68
C ILE A 122 13.48 2.00 0.94
N TYR A 123 13.80 3.28 1.08
CA TYR A 123 15.16 3.75 1.33
C TYR A 123 15.73 3.14 2.62
N THR A 124 14.91 3.01 3.66
CA THR A 124 15.29 2.37 4.92
C THR A 124 15.77 0.91 4.75
N HIS A 125 15.27 0.21 3.72
CA HIS A 125 15.58 -1.19 3.44
C HIS A 125 16.51 -1.39 2.23
N ARG A 126 17.09 -0.33 1.66
CA ARG A 126 17.94 -0.33 0.44
C ARG A 126 19.11 -1.31 0.45
N ASP A 127 19.60 -1.70 1.63
CA ASP A 127 20.69 -2.66 1.77
C ASP A 127 20.22 -4.11 1.68
N LYS A 128 18.91 -4.36 1.82
CA LYS A 128 18.31 -5.72 1.81
C LYS A 128 17.46 -5.99 0.58
N ILE A 129 17.18 -4.98 -0.25
CA ILE A 129 16.29 -5.09 -1.41
C ILE A 129 16.87 -4.43 -2.67
N ASN A 130 16.34 -4.77 -3.84
CA ASN A 130 16.57 -4.03 -5.08
C ASN A 130 15.66 -2.78 -5.13
N VAL A 131 16.21 -1.60 -4.83
CA VAL A 131 15.42 -0.36 -4.68
C VAL A 131 14.69 0.03 -5.96
N THR A 132 15.31 -0.13 -7.13
CA THR A 132 14.69 0.19 -8.42
C THR A 132 13.43 -0.63 -8.66
N VAL A 133 13.46 -1.94 -8.40
CA VAL A 133 12.29 -2.80 -8.57
C VAL A 133 11.22 -2.51 -7.51
N ALA A 134 11.62 -2.16 -6.28
CA ALA A 134 10.67 -1.73 -5.25
C ALA A 134 9.86 -0.51 -5.68
N ILE A 135 10.52 0.48 -6.29
CA ILE A 135 9.87 1.68 -6.82
C ILE A 135 8.98 1.36 -8.04
N LEU A 136 9.41 0.46 -8.93
CA LEU A 136 8.58 0.00 -10.05
C LEU A 136 7.27 -0.62 -9.55
N ILE A 137 7.36 -1.58 -8.61
CA ILE A 137 6.20 -2.23 -8.02
C ILE A 137 5.29 -1.20 -7.35
N LEU A 138 5.86 -0.31 -6.55
CA LEU A 138 5.14 0.75 -5.86
C LEU A 138 4.33 1.61 -6.86
N LEU A 139 4.96 2.05 -7.96
CA LEU A 139 4.30 2.90 -8.95
C LEU A 139 3.23 2.15 -9.73
N CYS A 140 3.46 0.89 -10.08
CA CYS A 140 2.46 0.08 -10.81
C CYS A 140 1.25 -0.34 -9.97
N THR A 141 1.34 -0.29 -8.63
CA THR A 141 0.29 -0.83 -7.74
C THR A 141 -0.44 0.23 -6.92
N LEU A 142 0.28 1.19 -6.35
CA LEU A 142 -0.30 2.15 -5.40
C LEU A 142 -0.39 3.57 -5.96
N TYR A 143 0.24 3.84 -7.11
CA TYR A 143 0.23 5.18 -7.70
C TYR A 143 -1.16 5.65 -8.09
N ASN A 144 -1.80 4.92 -9.01
CA ASN A 144 -3.12 5.30 -9.46
C ASN A 144 -4.18 5.10 -8.37
N LEU A 145 -4.02 4.07 -7.53
CA LEU A 145 -4.88 3.88 -6.37
C LEU A 145 -4.88 5.09 -5.45
N SER A 146 -3.74 5.78 -5.24
CA SER A 146 -3.64 6.98 -4.39
C SER A 146 -4.38 8.21 -4.90
N PHE A 147 -4.84 8.21 -6.15
CA PHE A 147 -5.68 9.27 -6.69
C PHE A 147 -7.10 9.12 -6.16
N ASN A 148 -7.47 7.88 -5.85
CA ASN A 148 -8.66 7.50 -5.12
C ASN A 148 -8.29 7.11 -3.68
N ASN A 149 -9.30 6.82 -2.86
CA ASN A 149 -9.14 6.29 -1.50
C ASN A 149 -8.09 7.04 -0.66
N VAL A 150 -7.85 8.34 -0.89
CA VAL A 150 -6.65 9.11 -0.48
C VAL A 150 -6.12 8.78 0.92
N ARG A 151 -7.01 8.63 1.90
CA ARG A 151 -6.70 8.24 3.29
C ARG A 151 -6.00 6.88 3.43
N GLN A 152 -6.44 5.88 2.66
CA GLN A 152 -5.96 4.50 2.78
C GLN A 152 -4.51 4.34 2.27
N PRO A 153 -4.11 4.79 1.07
CA PRO A 153 -2.71 4.75 0.65
C PRO A 153 -1.79 5.57 1.57
N LEU A 154 -2.27 6.68 2.13
CA LEU A 154 -1.53 7.41 3.16
C LEU A 154 -1.28 6.54 4.40
N ALA A 155 -2.30 5.87 4.94
CA ALA A 155 -2.14 4.95 6.07
C ALA A 155 -1.24 3.75 5.72
N ILE A 156 -1.37 3.15 4.54
CA ILE A 156 -0.49 2.07 4.05
C ILE A 156 0.96 2.54 4.01
N SER A 157 1.22 3.75 3.49
CA SER A 157 2.57 4.31 3.39
C SER A 157 3.24 4.47 4.77
N ILE A 158 2.48 4.90 5.78
CA ILE A 158 2.93 5.00 7.17
C ILE A 158 3.20 3.59 7.72
N LEU A 159 2.29 2.62 7.49
CA LEU A 159 2.50 1.24 7.91
C LEU A 159 3.75 0.61 7.30
N MET A 160 4.13 0.96 6.07
CA MET A 160 5.38 0.43 5.49
C MET A 160 6.63 0.91 6.25
N LEU A 161 6.58 2.04 6.97
CA LEU A 161 7.65 2.44 7.89
C LEU A 161 7.76 1.51 9.11
N SER A 162 6.66 0.84 9.48
CA SER A 162 6.62 -0.11 10.61
C SER A 162 7.38 -1.41 10.32
N ILE A 163 7.67 -1.72 9.04
CA ILE A 163 8.40 -2.94 8.65
C ILE A 163 9.79 -3.00 9.30
N LYS A 164 10.49 -1.86 9.44
CA LYS A 164 11.79 -1.84 10.12
C LYS A 164 11.68 -2.22 11.61
N PRO A 165 10.90 -1.51 12.46
CA PRO A 165 10.75 -1.89 13.86
C PRO A 165 10.10 -3.26 14.05
N LEU A 166 9.21 -3.69 13.15
CA LEU A 166 8.68 -5.05 13.11
C LEU A 166 9.81 -6.08 13.02
N LEU A 167 10.72 -5.92 12.05
CA LEU A 167 11.84 -6.82 11.83
C LEU A 167 12.91 -6.72 12.92
N ASP A 168 13.14 -5.51 13.45
CA ASP A 168 14.09 -5.22 14.53
C ASP A 168 13.53 -5.59 15.93
N ARG A 169 12.32 -6.16 16.01
CA ARG A 169 11.63 -6.53 17.28
C ARG A 169 11.44 -5.37 18.26
N LYS A 170 11.24 -4.17 17.73
CA LYS A 170 10.98 -2.95 18.52
C LYS A 170 9.48 -2.72 18.63
N MET A 171 8.83 -3.47 19.53
CA MET A 171 7.37 -3.47 19.72
C MET A 171 6.80 -2.06 19.86
N ILE A 172 7.31 -1.26 20.82
CA ILE A 172 6.79 0.08 21.08
C ILE A 172 6.83 0.94 19.81
N LYS A 173 7.95 0.92 19.07
CA LYS A 173 8.07 1.69 17.83
C LYS A 173 7.13 1.18 16.72
N PHE A 174 6.92 -0.13 16.65
CA PHE A 174 5.92 -0.70 15.73
C PHE A 174 4.51 -0.21 16.10
N LEU A 175 4.12 -0.35 17.38
CA LEU A 175 2.81 0.07 17.89
C LEU A 175 2.55 1.55 17.62
N LEU A 176 3.51 2.43 17.92
CA LEU A 176 3.36 3.87 17.69
C LEU A 176 3.13 4.21 16.21
N ILE A 177 3.86 3.55 15.30
CA ILE A 177 3.66 3.78 13.85
C ILE A 177 2.31 3.23 13.39
N THR A 178 1.90 2.06 13.87
CA THR A 178 0.60 1.47 13.53
C THR A 178 -0.56 2.33 14.05
N ILE A 179 -0.51 2.79 15.29
CA ILE A 179 -1.52 3.69 15.87
C ILE A 179 -1.56 5.02 15.09
N PHE A 180 -0.40 5.57 14.74
CA PHE A 180 -0.34 6.78 13.91
C PHE A 180 -0.95 6.57 12.52
N ALA A 181 -0.75 5.40 11.88
CA ALA A 181 -1.42 5.07 10.63
C ALA A 181 -2.94 4.94 10.81
N THR A 182 -3.40 4.34 11.91
CA THR A 182 -4.82 4.23 12.28
C THR A 182 -5.49 5.60 12.42
N CYS A 183 -4.76 6.64 12.81
CA CYS A 183 -5.28 8.02 12.83
C CYS A 183 -5.62 8.58 11.44
N PHE A 184 -5.12 7.99 10.34
CA PHE A 184 -5.49 8.39 8.97
C PHE A 184 -6.47 7.45 8.32
N HIS A 185 -6.46 6.17 8.71
CA HIS A 185 -7.48 5.22 8.29
C HIS A 185 -7.65 4.10 9.32
N TYR A 186 -8.83 4.00 9.93
CA TYR A 186 -9.04 3.11 11.09
C TYR A 186 -8.73 1.64 10.79
N THR A 187 -9.05 1.18 9.58
CA THR A 187 -8.81 -0.21 9.17
C THR A 187 -7.33 -0.60 9.16
N ALA A 188 -6.38 0.36 9.19
CA ALA A 188 -4.95 0.11 9.35
C ALA A 188 -4.61 -0.62 10.66
N LEU A 189 -5.48 -0.54 11.68
CA LEU A 189 -5.30 -1.25 12.96
C LEU A 189 -5.23 -2.76 12.78
N ILE A 190 -5.82 -3.32 11.72
CA ILE A 190 -5.76 -4.75 11.42
C ILE A 190 -4.34 -5.24 11.12
N PHE A 191 -3.39 -4.34 10.85
CA PHE A 191 -1.99 -4.69 10.69
C PHE A 191 -1.29 -4.98 12.02
N LEU A 192 -1.89 -4.61 13.16
CA LEU A 192 -1.33 -4.77 14.51
C LEU A 192 -0.91 -6.22 14.84
N PRO A 193 -1.70 -7.27 14.55
CA PRO A 193 -1.33 -8.67 14.81
C PRO A 193 -0.04 -9.11 14.12
N SER A 194 0.38 -8.42 13.05
CA SER A 194 1.59 -8.72 12.27
C SER A 194 2.84 -8.77 13.15
N TYR A 195 2.90 -7.98 14.24
CA TYR A 195 4.04 -8.01 15.15
C TYR A 195 4.30 -9.40 15.73
N TRP A 196 3.26 -10.01 16.29
CA TRP A 196 3.37 -11.33 16.90
C TRP A 196 3.47 -12.42 15.85
N ILE A 197 2.82 -12.28 14.70
CA ILE A 197 2.91 -13.25 13.60
C ILE A 197 4.36 -13.35 13.09
N VAL A 198 5.00 -12.20 12.81
CA VAL A 198 6.36 -12.17 12.25
C VAL A 198 7.45 -12.50 13.29
N ASN A 199 7.23 -12.17 14.57
CA ASN A 199 8.23 -12.34 15.61
C ASN A 199 8.01 -13.55 16.53
N SER A 200 6.90 -14.26 16.41
CA SER A 200 6.68 -15.50 17.15
C SER A 200 7.67 -16.58 16.73
N LYS A 201 8.06 -17.40 17.69
CA LYS A 201 8.93 -18.56 17.47
C LYS A 201 8.11 -19.71 16.85
N PHE A 202 7.58 -19.54 15.64
CA PHE A 202 6.88 -20.60 14.90
C PHE A 202 7.74 -21.87 14.69
N LYS A 203 9.06 -21.77 14.88
CA LYS A 203 10.02 -22.88 14.78
C LYS A 203 9.83 -24.01 15.81
N GLN A 204 9.02 -23.82 16.86
CA GLN A 204 8.79 -24.81 17.94
C GLN A 204 7.31 -25.14 18.12
N ILE A 205 6.48 -24.89 17.10
CA ILE A 205 5.05 -25.12 17.18
C ILE A 205 4.77 -26.56 16.76
N ASN A 206 4.40 -27.39 17.74
CA ASN A 206 3.97 -28.77 17.51
C ASN A 206 2.75 -28.83 16.58
N PHE A 207 2.47 -30.01 16.03
CA PHE A 207 1.35 -30.23 15.11
C PHE A 207 0.03 -29.65 15.64
N VAL A 208 -0.26 -29.84 16.93
CA VAL A 208 -1.47 -29.34 17.60
C VAL A 208 -1.64 -27.83 17.46
N LYS A 209 -0.61 -27.04 17.71
CA LYS A 209 -0.70 -25.57 17.58
C LYS A 209 -0.79 -25.10 16.12
N LYS A 210 -0.21 -25.83 15.16
CA LYS A 210 -0.43 -25.55 13.71
C LYS A 210 -1.88 -25.82 13.33
N THR A 211 -2.43 -26.93 13.80
CA THR A 211 -3.83 -27.29 13.60
C THR A 211 -4.76 -26.27 14.23
N ILE A 212 -4.47 -25.78 15.45
CA ILE A 212 -5.22 -24.69 16.09
C ILE A 212 -5.16 -23.40 15.26
N VAL A 213 -4.00 -23.03 14.71
CA VAL A 213 -3.87 -21.84 13.84
C VAL A 213 -4.71 -22.02 12.56
N ILE A 214 -4.68 -23.20 11.94
CA ILE A 214 -5.50 -23.48 10.74
C ILE A 214 -6.99 -23.45 11.08
N ILE A 215 -7.41 -24.14 12.14
CA ILE A 215 -8.80 -24.20 12.59
C ILE A 215 -9.28 -22.79 12.99
N SER A 216 -8.51 -22.03 13.75
CA SER A 216 -8.88 -20.64 14.12
C SER A 216 -8.94 -19.72 12.92
N SER A 217 -8.07 -19.89 11.91
CA SER A 217 -8.16 -19.15 10.65
C SER A 217 -9.42 -19.51 9.87
N LEU A 218 -9.78 -20.79 9.81
CA LEU A 218 -11.02 -21.27 9.17
C LEU A 218 -12.27 -20.78 9.92
N ILE A 219 -12.28 -20.87 11.25
CA ILE A 219 -13.35 -20.35 12.10
C ILE A 219 -13.46 -18.83 11.90
N PHE A 220 -12.35 -18.09 11.86
CA PHE A 220 -12.36 -16.66 11.60
C PHE A 220 -12.99 -16.35 10.23
N ILE A 221 -12.63 -17.09 9.18
CA ILE A 221 -13.23 -16.95 7.84
C ILE A 221 -14.74 -17.19 7.87
N ILE A 222 -15.19 -18.25 8.54
CA ILE A 222 -16.63 -18.60 8.64
C ILE A 222 -17.40 -17.60 9.51
N MET A 223 -16.81 -17.16 10.62
CA MET A 223 -17.42 -16.23 11.57
C MET A 223 -17.25 -14.76 11.18
N PHE A 224 -16.50 -14.47 10.11
CA PHE A 224 -16.22 -13.10 9.70
C PHE A 224 -17.50 -12.32 9.38
N LYS A 225 -18.43 -12.93 8.62
CA LYS A 225 -19.71 -12.31 8.29
C LYS A 225 -20.56 -12.02 9.54
N PRO A 226 -20.91 -13.00 10.39
CA PRO A 226 -21.66 -12.73 11.62
C PRO A 226 -21.01 -11.70 12.53
N PHE A 227 -19.67 -11.71 12.62
CA PHE A 227 -18.92 -10.74 13.40
C PHE A 227 -19.05 -9.32 12.83
N MET A 228 -18.91 -9.16 11.51
CA MET A 228 -19.09 -7.86 10.87
C MET A 228 -20.52 -7.38 10.96
N ASP A 229 -21.52 -8.26 10.77
CA ASP A 229 -22.93 -7.91 10.95
C ASP A 229 -23.21 -7.45 12.39
N PHE A 230 -22.57 -8.06 13.38
CA PHE A 230 -22.64 -7.57 14.76
C PHE A 230 -22.02 -6.17 14.90
N LEU A 231 -20.81 -5.94 14.37
CA LEU A 231 -20.15 -4.64 14.48
C LEU A 231 -20.94 -3.53 13.78
N THR A 232 -21.40 -3.75 12.55
CA THR A 232 -22.09 -2.72 11.76
C THR A 232 -23.46 -2.36 12.32
N ASN A 233 -24.16 -3.32 12.95
CA ASN A 233 -25.47 -3.07 13.54
C ASN A 233 -25.43 -2.55 14.98
N ASN A 234 -24.33 -2.74 15.71
CA ASN A 234 -24.26 -2.41 17.15
C ASN A 234 -23.20 -1.36 17.51
N ILE A 235 -22.35 -0.95 16.57
CA ILE A 235 -21.29 0.04 16.82
C ILE A 235 -21.36 1.13 15.75
N ASP A 236 -21.69 2.36 16.18
CA ASP A 236 -21.90 3.51 15.30
C ASP A 236 -20.73 3.80 14.36
N MET A 237 -19.50 3.59 14.84
CA MET A 237 -18.27 3.73 14.04
C MET A 237 -18.27 2.83 12.80
N PHE A 238 -18.92 1.66 12.85
CA PHE A 238 -19.00 0.70 11.77
C PHE A 238 -20.32 0.74 11.00
N SER A 239 -21.29 1.55 11.45
CA SER A 239 -22.63 1.65 10.84
C SER A 239 -22.59 1.98 9.35
N SER A 240 -21.64 2.80 8.89
CA SER A 240 -21.48 3.14 7.47
C SER A 240 -21.11 1.95 6.58
N TYR A 241 -20.68 0.83 7.17
CA TYR A 241 -20.41 -0.40 6.43
C TYR A 241 -21.65 -1.30 6.27
N SER A 242 -22.75 -1.01 6.98
CA SER A 242 -24.01 -1.78 6.91
C SER A 242 -24.67 -1.72 5.51
N THR A 243 -24.41 -0.66 4.74
CA THR A 243 -24.94 -0.48 3.38
C THR A 243 -24.19 -1.32 2.33
N TYR A 244 -23.05 -1.92 2.68
CA TYR A 244 -22.39 -2.86 1.78
C TYR A 244 -23.05 -4.22 1.95
N GLU A 245 -23.94 -4.57 1.01
CA GLU A 245 -24.51 -5.91 0.98
C GLU A 245 -23.39 -6.96 0.94
N LEU A 246 -23.43 -7.89 1.90
CA LEU A 246 -22.62 -9.11 1.87
C LEU A 246 -23.23 -10.05 0.84
N ASP A 247 -23.04 -9.70 -0.42
CA ASP A 247 -23.59 -10.45 -1.53
C ASP A 247 -22.64 -11.60 -1.89
N PHE A 248 -23.09 -12.82 -1.66
CA PHE A 248 -22.41 -14.04 -2.10
C PHE A 248 -22.58 -14.18 -3.62
N LYS A 249 -22.06 -13.23 -4.42
CA LYS A 249 -22.11 -13.31 -5.90
C LYS A 249 -21.21 -14.38 -6.51
N GLY A 250 -20.68 -15.29 -5.69
CA GLY A 250 -19.89 -16.45 -6.10
C GLY A 250 -18.44 -16.36 -5.68
N ILE A 251 -17.90 -17.51 -5.25
CA ILE A 251 -16.48 -17.69 -4.99
C ILE A 251 -15.76 -17.76 -6.35
N GLY A 252 -14.81 -16.85 -6.59
CA GLY A 252 -14.00 -16.83 -7.81
C GLY A 252 -12.53 -17.21 -7.56
N PHE A 253 -11.89 -17.82 -8.54
CA PHE A 253 -10.43 -18.02 -8.54
C PHE A 253 -9.66 -16.91 -9.25
N GLY A 254 -10.36 -15.91 -9.80
CA GLY A 254 -9.77 -14.85 -10.64
C GLY A 254 -8.62 -14.10 -9.95
N ASN A 255 -8.83 -13.64 -8.71
CA ASN A 255 -7.80 -12.92 -7.97
C ASN A 255 -6.57 -13.79 -7.68
N LEU A 256 -6.78 -15.07 -7.36
CA LEU A 256 -5.69 -16.03 -7.14
C LEU A 256 -4.91 -16.32 -8.42
N ILE A 257 -5.61 -16.45 -9.56
CA ILE A 257 -4.98 -16.63 -10.88
C ILE A 257 -4.13 -15.41 -11.23
N ILE A 258 -4.68 -14.20 -11.08
CA ILE A 258 -3.97 -12.94 -11.33
C ILE A 258 -2.73 -12.82 -10.44
N LYS A 259 -2.79 -13.27 -9.18
CA LYS A 259 -1.67 -13.19 -8.23
C LYS A 259 -0.74 -14.41 -8.27
N SER A 260 -1.08 -15.44 -9.04
CA SER A 260 -0.30 -16.68 -9.14
C SER A 260 1.17 -16.47 -9.56
N PRO A 261 1.53 -15.55 -10.46
CA PRO A 261 2.94 -15.33 -10.79
C PRO A 261 3.76 -14.88 -9.58
N ILE A 262 3.21 -13.99 -8.74
CA ILE A 262 3.87 -13.54 -7.51
C ILE A 262 4.01 -14.72 -6.53
N ILE A 263 2.92 -15.48 -6.34
CA ILE A 263 2.91 -16.63 -5.44
C ILE A 263 4.00 -17.63 -5.84
N ILE A 264 4.08 -17.98 -7.13
CA ILE A 264 5.08 -18.90 -7.67
C ILE A 264 6.49 -18.36 -7.43
N ILE A 265 6.77 -17.07 -7.72
CA ILE A 265 8.08 -16.45 -7.47
C ILE A 265 8.48 -16.55 -6.00
N ILE A 266 7.56 -16.27 -5.08
CA ILE A 266 7.81 -16.35 -3.63
C ILE A 266 8.12 -17.79 -3.22
N LEU A 267 7.29 -18.76 -3.64
CA LEU A 267 7.44 -20.16 -3.28
C LEU A 267 8.75 -20.76 -3.81
N LEU A 268 9.13 -20.48 -5.05
CA LEU A 268 10.38 -20.97 -5.64
C LEU A 268 11.64 -20.44 -4.94
N ASN A 269 11.54 -19.31 -4.24
CA ASN A 269 12.69 -18.65 -3.61
C ASN A 269 12.64 -18.69 -2.07
N ILE A 270 11.67 -19.35 -1.46
CA ILE A 270 11.43 -19.29 -0.02
C ILE A 270 12.61 -19.85 0.80
N THR A 271 13.20 -20.96 0.35
CA THR A 271 14.34 -21.63 1.00
C THR A 271 15.60 -20.77 0.88
N LYS A 272 15.87 -20.24 -0.31
CA LYS A 272 17.01 -19.35 -0.57
C LYS A 272 16.89 -18.04 0.18
N MET A 273 15.69 -17.47 0.29
CA MET A 273 15.45 -16.27 1.10
C MET A 273 15.73 -16.52 2.58
N ARG A 274 15.33 -17.67 3.11
CA ARG A 274 15.60 -18.04 4.50
C ARG A 274 17.10 -18.10 4.82
N THR A 275 17.96 -18.48 3.87
CA THR A 275 19.41 -18.54 4.07
C THR A 275 20.10 -17.22 3.75
N SER A 276 19.79 -16.60 2.61
CA SER A 276 20.49 -15.40 2.11
C SER A 276 19.94 -14.07 2.65
N ASN A 277 18.68 -14.01 3.06
CA ASN A 277 18.06 -12.80 3.61
C ASN A 277 16.96 -13.17 4.63
N ASN A 278 17.36 -13.86 5.70
CA ASN A 278 16.47 -14.35 6.76
C ASN A 278 15.61 -13.22 7.38
N ILE A 279 16.09 -11.98 7.33
CA ILE A 279 15.35 -10.83 7.84
C ILE A 279 14.10 -10.58 6.98
N MET A 280 14.25 -10.44 5.66
CA MET A 280 13.11 -10.20 4.75
C MET A 280 12.23 -11.44 4.54
N TYR A 281 12.80 -12.63 4.68
CA TYR A 281 12.04 -13.88 4.67
C TYR A 281 10.84 -13.86 5.64
N ARG A 282 10.99 -13.24 6.83
CA ARG A 282 9.91 -13.18 7.83
C ARG A 282 8.70 -12.36 7.39
N VAL A 283 8.85 -11.47 6.41
CA VAL A 283 7.77 -10.61 5.88
C VAL A 283 6.85 -11.39 4.94
N PHE A 284 7.28 -12.55 4.43
CA PHE A 284 6.51 -13.31 3.41
C PHE A 284 5.13 -13.71 3.89
N PHE A 285 5.01 -14.07 5.17
CA PHE A 285 3.74 -14.42 5.79
C PHE A 285 2.70 -13.31 5.70
N LEU A 286 3.13 -12.04 5.73
CA LEU A 286 2.21 -10.91 5.59
C LEU A 286 1.58 -10.89 4.21
N TYR A 287 2.34 -11.11 3.13
CA TYR A 287 1.77 -11.18 1.79
C TYR A 287 0.70 -12.29 1.68
N PHE A 288 0.96 -13.47 2.25
CA PHE A 288 -0.03 -14.55 2.27
C PHE A 288 -1.26 -14.23 3.12
N MET A 289 -1.13 -13.46 4.21
CA MET A 289 -2.30 -12.92 4.92
C MET A 289 -3.13 -11.99 4.02
N GLY A 290 -2.46 -11.17 3.21
CA GLY A 290 -3.10 -10.34 2.19
C GLY A 290 -3.97 -11.15 1.25
N LEU A 291 -3.44 -12.26 0.72
CA LEU A 291 -4.21 -13.17 -0.15
C LEU A 291 -5.46 -13.76 0.53
N ILE A 292 -5.38 -14.04 1.83
CA ILE A 292 -6.56 -14.51 2.59
C ILE A 292 -7.62 -13.41 2.65
N PHE A 293 -7.25 -12.18 3.02
CA PHE A 293 -8.18 -11.04 3.05
C PHE A 293 -8.73 -10.70 1.67
N ASP A 294 -7.91 -10.83 0.63
CA ASP A 294 -8.31 -10.59 -0.74
C ASP A 294 -9.35 -11.60 -1.22
N TYR A 295 -9.14 -12.87 -0.90
CA TYR A 295 -10.13 -13.92 -1.15
C TYR A 295 -11.41 -13.71 -0.36
N LEU A 296 -11.29 -13.23 0.89
CA LEU A 296 -12.46 -12.82 1.67
C LEU A 296 -13.20 -11.61 1.05
N GLY A 297 -12.52 -10.85 0.20
CA GLY A 297 -13.10 -9.77 -0.60
C GLY A 297 -14.23 -10.21 -1.52
N TYR A 298 -14.27 -11.48 -1.94
CA TYR A 298 -15.41 -12.04 -2.70
C TYR A 298 -16.72 -12.04 -1.89
N TYR A 299 -16.64 -12.10 -0.57
CA TYR A 299 -17.82 -12.03 0.31
C TYR A 299 -18.18 -10.58 0.66
N ALA A 300 -17.19 -9.69 0.65
CA ALA A 300 -17.32 -8.34 1.17
C ALA A 300 -16.25 -7.42 0.57
N ALA A 301 -16.65 -6.53 -0.34
CA ALA A 301 -15.70 -5.66 -1.04
C ALA A 301 -14.82 -4.81 -0.09
N PHE A 302 -15.33 -4.38 1.07
CA PHE A 302 -14.55 -3.64 2.06
C PHE A 302 -13.44 -4.49 2.70
N VAL A 303 -13.63 -5.82 2.80
CA VAL A 303 -12.61 -6.77 3.28
C VAL A 303 -11.52 -6.96 2.24
N GLY A 304 -11.91 -6.96 0.96
CA GLY A 304 -10.94 -6.90 -0.13
C GLY A 304 -9.98 -5.72 0.03
N ARG A 305 -10.43 -4.56 0.54
CA ARG A 305 -9.56 -3.40 0.79
C ARG A 305 -8.57 -3.61 1.93
N ILE A 306 -8.83 -4.54 2.85
CA ILE A 306 -7.91 -4.89 3.94
C ILE A 306 -6.67 -5.59 3.39
N SER A 307 -6.81 -6.37 2.30
CA SER A 307 -5.67 -7.07 1.69
C SER A 307 -4.54 -6.12 1.33
N LEU A 308 -4.87 -4.89 0.89
CA LEU A 308 -3.92 -3.87 0.44
C LEU A 308 -2.83 -3.54 1.48
N TYR A 309 -3.16 -3.57 2.78
CA TYR A 309 -2.19 -3.33 3.87
C TYR A 309 -1.07 -4.38 3.88
N PHE A 310 -1.45 -5.61 3.61
CA PHE A 310 -0.59 -6.78 3.66
C PHE A 310 0.10 -7.01 2.31
N GLU A 311 -0.62 -6.82 1.21
CA GLU A 311 -0.11 -6.96 -0.16
C GLU A 311 0.96 -5.91 -0.47
N ALA A 312 0.86 -4.70 0.10
CA ALA A 312 1.90 -3.66 -0.02
C ALA A 312 3.29 -4.17 0.42
N THR A 313 3.38 -5.21 1.25
CA THR A 313 4.66 -5.82 1.63
C THR A 313 5.42 -6.45 0.45
N GLN A 314 4.75 -6.71 -0.68
CA GLN A 314 5.38 -7.18 -1.92
C GLN A 314 6.47 -6.24 -2.45
N ILE A 315 6.37 -4.94 -2.11
CA ILE A 315 7.38 -3.89 -2.38
C ILE A 315 8.73 -4.24 -1.74
N PHE A 316 8.76 -5.03 -0.67
CA PHE A 316 9.99 -5.48 -0.02
C PHE A 316 10.35 -6.92 -0.43
N ILE A 317 9.36 -7.79 -0.58
CA ILE A 317 9.54 -9.23 -0.79
C ILE A 317 10.17 -9.53 -2.15
N LEU A 318 9.54 -9.07 -3.24
CA LEU A 318 10.01 -9.40 -4.60
C LEU A 318 11.37 -8.76 -4.89
N PRO A 319 11.64 -7.51 -4.49
CA PRO A 319 12.96 -6.94 -4.66
C PRO A 319 14.05 -7.57 -3.80
N ALA A 320 13.70 -8.13 -2.63
CA ALA A 320 14.64 -8.94 -1.85
C ALA A 320 14.98 -10.25 -2.58
N ILE A 321 13.99 -10.92 -3.17
CA ILE A 321 14.20 -12.13 -4.00
C ILE A 321 15.13 -11.85 -5.17
N ILE A 322 14.98 -10.71 -5.84
CA ILE A 322 15.89 -10.31 -6.94
C ILE A 322 17.31 -10.09 -6.41
N LYS A 323 17.46 -9.43 -5.26
CA LYS A 323 18.78 -9.09 -4.71
C LYS A 323 19.61 -10.32 -4.32
N ILE A 324 18.98 -11.39 -3.82
CA ILE A 324 19.68 -12.62 -3.42
C ILE A 324 20.11 -13.50 -4.61
N GLN A 325 19.77 -13.14 -5.85
CA GLN A 325 20.20 -13.90 -7.02
C GLN A 325 21.67 -13.62 -7.33
N ASN A 326 22.55 -14.59 -7.08
CA ASN A 326 23.99 -14.48 -7.37
C ASN A 326 24.28 -14.43 -8.88
N ASN A 327 23.60 -15.25 -9.68
CA ASN A 327 23.76 -15.28 -11.13
C ASN A 327 23.11 -14.03 -11.77
N LYS A 328 23.89 -13.31 -12.59
CA LYS A 328 23.44 -12.07 -13.24
C LYS A 328 22.26 -12.28 -14.20
N TYR A 329 22.25 -13.38 -14.96
CA TYR A 329 21.19 -13.71 -15.90
C TYR A 329 19.91 -14.10 -15.19
N ALA A 330 20.01 -14.91 -14.12
CA ALA A 330 18.86 -15.19 -13.26
C ALA A 330 18.29 -13.90 -12.67
N ARG A 331 19.15 -13.02 -12.14
CA ARG A 331 18.71 -11.72 -11.61
C ARG A 331 17.97 -10.88 -12.65
N LEU A 332 18.51 -10.77 -13.86
CA LEU A 332 17.86 -10.04 -14.97
C LEU A 332 16.54 -10.68 -15.39
N LEU A 333 16.46 -12.02 -15.42
CA LEU A 333 15.22 -12.74 -15.70
C LEU A 333 14.13 -12.43 -14.66
N TYR A 334 14.46 -12.48 -13.36
CA TYR A 334 13.49 -12.11 -12.32
C TYR A 334 13.05 -10.64 -12.43
N ILE A 335 13.97 -9.72 -12.74
CA ILE A 335 13.62 -8.30 -12.98
C ILE A 335 12.65 -8.21 -14.15
N PHE A 336 12.93 -8.89 -15.27
CA PHE A 336 12.10 -8.88 -16.46
C PHE A 336 10.70 -9.43 -16.18
N ILE A 337 10.59 -10.61 -15.54
CA ILE A 337 9.28 -11.22 -15.21
C ILE A 337 8.47 -10.31 -14.28
N VAL A 338 9.09 -9.77 -13.24
CA VAL A 338 8.40 -8.86 -12.29
C VAL A 338 7.97 -7.59 -13.00
N ALA A 339 8.83 -6.99 -13.84
CA ALA A 339 8.47 -5.79 -14.59
C ALA A 339 7.33 -6.05 -15.58
N LEU A 340 7.42 -7.13 -16.36
CA LEU A 340 6.37 -7.52 -17.31
C LEU A 340 5.03 -7.72 -16.61
N TYR A 341 5.03 -8.42 -15.47
CA TYR A 341 3.83 -8.66 -14.68
C TYR A 341 3.19 -7.36 -14.18
N PHE A 342 3.95 -6.51 -13.47
CA PHE A 342 3.38 -5.29 -12.88
C PHE A 342 3.04 -4.22 -13.91
N ILE A 343 3.83 -4.07 -14.97
CA ILE A 343 3.48 -3.18 -16.08
C ILE A 343 2.24 -3.71 -16.79
N GLY A 344 2.16 -5.01 -17.06
CA GLY A 344 0.98 -5.63 -17.68
C GLY A 344 -0.29 -5.46 -16.85
N LEU A 345 -0.22 -5.67 -15.52
CA LEU A 345 -1.33 -5.38 -14.61
C LEU A 345 -1.73 -3.91 -14.65
N PHE A 346 -0.75 -2.99 -14.57
CA PHE A 346 -1.02 -1.56 -14.64
C PHE A 346 -1.69 -1.18 -15.97
N THR A 347 -1.19 -1.71 -17.09
CA THR A 347 -1.78 -1.50 -18.42
C THR A 347 -3.22 -1.99 -18.45
N TYR A 348 -3.47 -3.21 -17.99
CA TYR A 348 -4.80 -3.80 -18.01
C TYR A 348 -5.79 -3.05 -17.11
N ASP A 349 -5.45 -2.89 -15.83
CA ASP A 349 -6.34 -2.34 -14.81
C ASP A 349 -6.56 -0.83 -14.95
N ILE A 350 -5.49 -0.07 -15.22
CA ILE A 350 -5.50 1.39 -15.22
C ILE A 350 -5.69 1.96 -16.62
N ILE A 351 -4.97 1.43 -17.62
CA ILE A 351 -5.00 2.02 -18.97
C ILE A 351 -6.19 1.52 -19.78
N ILE A 352 -6.47 0.20 -19.75
CA ILE A 352 -7.52 -0.41 -20.58
C ILE A 352 -8.87 -0.34 -19.86
N LEU A 353 -8.95 -0.85 -18.62
CA LEU A 353 -10.21 -0.88 -17.88
C LEU A 353 -10.56 0.46 -17.23
N ASN A 354 -9.54 1.30 -16.94
CA ASN A 354 -9.70 2.59 -16.27
C ASN A 354 -10.55 2.49 -14.99
N HIS A 355 -10.35 1.42 -14.21
CA HIS A 355 -11.15 1.13 -13.01
C HIS A 355 -11.17 2.30 -12.01
N ASN A 356 -10.07 3.04 -11.94
CA ASN A 356 -9.92 4.18 -11.05
C ASN A 356 -10.45 5.50 -11.63
N GLN A 357 -10.90 5.54 -12.89
CA GLN A 357 -11.41 6.74 -13.57
C GLN A 357 -10.43 7.93 -13.52
N THR A 358 -9.15 7.64 -13.72
CA THR A 358 -8.07 8.65 -13.71
C THR A 358 -7.59 9.00 -15.12
N ILE A 359 -8.20 8.41 -16.15
CA ILE A 359 -7.95 8.71 -17.57
C ILE A 359 -9.27 9.20 -18.20
N PRO A 360 -9.26 10.35 -18.90
CA PRO A 360 -8.12 11.24 -19.14
C PRO A 360 -7.67 12.00 -17.89
N TYR A 361 -6.37 12.29 -17.78
CA TYR A 361 -5.82 13.14 -16.74
C TYR A 361 -6.18 14.61 -17.02
N ILE A 362 -6.59 15.31 -15.95
CA ILE A 362 -6.97 16.72 -15.97
C ILE A 362 -6.10 17.44 -14.93
N TRP A 363 -5.45 18.51 -15.39
CA TRP A 363 -4.63 19.36 -14.55
C TRP A 363 -5.48 20.35 -13.76
N ASN A 364 -5.03 20.63 -12.55
CA ASN A 364 -5.58 21.67 -11.68
C ASN A 364 -4.97 23.05 -12.01
N PHE A 365 -5.03 23.41 -13.29
CA PHE A 365 -4.67 24.74 -13.78
C PHE A 365 -5.94 25.35 -14.38
N ASN A 366 -6.84 25.81 -13.50
CA ASN A 366 -7.85 26.84 -13.68
C ASN A 366 -8.83 26.78 -12.51
#